data_AF-A0A7K4CFI2-F1
#
_entry.id   AF-A0A7K4CFI2-F1
#
_cell.length_a   1.000
_cell.length_b   1.000
_cell.length_c   1.000
_cell.angle_alpha   90.00
_cell.angle_beta   90.00
_cell.angle_gamma   90.00
#
_symmetry.space_group_name_H-M   'P 1'
#
loop_
_entity.id
_entity.type
_entity.pdbx_description
1 polymer ?
#
loop_
_entity_poly.entity_id
_entity_poly.type
_entity_poly.pdbx_seq_one_letter_code
_entity_poly.pdbx_strand_id
1 'polypeptide(L)' 'MESQYTSCRMTCHRCSHAWTYMGTRLYSLQRSRHPVRVPCPRCHSKVIMDINEAV' A
#
# COMPACT_ATOMS: atom_id res chain seq x y z
N MET A 1 -6.37 -2.71 -23.58
CA MET A 1 -6.29 -1.72 -22.49
C MET A 1 -5.81 -2.46 -21.26
N GLU A 2 -4.50 -2.47 -21.03
CA GLU A 2 -3.94 -2.96 -19.79
C GLU A 2 -4.27 -1.93 -18.71
N SER A 3 -5.45 -2.08 -18.10
CA SER A 3 -5.79 -1.35 -16.88
C SER A 3 -4.79 -1.80 -15.83
N GLN A 4 -3.68 -1.07 -15.72
CA GLN A 4 -2.66 -1.28 -14.70
C GLN A 4 -3.32 -0.99 -13.35
N TYR A 5 -4.05 -1.98 -12.82
CA TYR A 5 -4.51 -1.97 -11.46
C TYR A 5 -3.26 -2.11 -10.59
N THR A 6 -2.71 -0.97 -10.18
CA THR A 6 -1.68 -0.97 -9.16
C THR A 6 -2.25 -1.64 -7.92
N SER A 7 -1.54 -2.66 -7.44
CA SER A 7 -1.82 -3.29 -6.16
C SER A 7 -0.55 -3.33 -5.31
N CYS A 8 -0.68 -3.12 -4.01
CA CYS A 8 0.41 -3.15 -3.06
C CYS A 8 -0.02 -4.02 -1.88
N ARG A 9 0.69 -5.14 -1.68
CA ARG A 9 0.47 -6.02 -0.55
C ARG A 9 1.25 -5.49 0.64
N MET A 10 0.56 -5.26 1.76
CA MET A 10 1.15 -4.80 3.00
C MET A 10 0.90 -5.83 4.10
N THR A 11 1.89 -5.98 4.97
CA THR A 11 1.81 -6.85 6.14
C THR A 11 2.07 -6.02 7.39
N CYS A 12 1.19 -6.13 8.39
CA CYS A 12 1.36 -5.38 9.62
C CYS A 12 2.43 -6.02 10.49
N HIS A 13 3.45 -5.25 10.88
CA HIS A 13 4.49 -5.70 11.80
C HIS A 13 3.99 -6.02 13.21
N ARG A 14 2.80 -5.51 13.62
CA ARG A 14 2.26 -5.77 14.97
C ARG A 14 1.36 -6.99 15.07
N CYS A 15 0.48 -7.21 14.08
CA CYS A 15 -0.52 -8.27 14.15
C CYS A 15 -0.39 -9.30 13.03
N SER A 16 0.65 -9.21 12.21
CA SER A 16 0.93 -10.09 11.06
C SER A 16 -0.20 -10.19 10.04
N HIS A 17 -1.17 -9.27 10.10
CA HIS A 17 -2.27 -9.24 9.15
C HIS A 17 -1.76 -8.72 7.82
N ALA A 18 -1.97 -9.49 6.75
CA ALA A 18 -1.67 -9.09 5.39
C ALA A 18 -2.96 -8.59 4.70
N TRP A 19 -2.86 -7.46 4.01
CA TRP A 19 -3.94 -6.92 3.18
C TRP A 19 -3.37 -6.28 1.92
N THR A 20 -4.22 -6.13 0.91
CA THR A 20 -3.82 -5.57 -0.38
C THR A 20 -4.53 -4.24 -0.59
N TYR A 21 -3.75 -3.19 -0.83
CA TYR A 21 -4.26 -1.91 -1.33
C TYR A 21 -4.35 -1.98 -2.85
N MET A 22 -5.45 -1.52 -3.43
CA MET A 22 -5.66 -1.50 -4.88
C MET A 22 -6.33 -0.21 -5.33
N GLY A 23 -6.15 0.14 -6.61
CA GLY A 23 -6.94 1.15 -7.30
C GLY A 23 -6.19 2.44 -7.64
N THR A 24 -6.94 3.40 -8.17
CA THR A 24 -6.42 4.69 -8.69
C THR A 24 -5.73 5.53 -7.62
N ARG A 25 -6.15 5.40 -6.35
CA ARG A 25 -5.51 6.06 -5.21
C ARG A 25 -4.10 5.54 -4.96
N LEU A 26 -3.86 4.25 -5.16
CA LEU A 26 -2.51 3.71 -5.02
C LEU A 26 -1.61 4.23 -6.14
N TYR A 27 -2.11 4.26 -7.38
CA TYR A 27 -1.39 4.82 -8.53
C TYR A 27 -0.95 6.27 -8.31
N SER A 28 -1.86 7.14 -7.83
CA SER A 28 -1.52 8.54 -7.54
C SER A 28 -0.49 8.66 -6.41
N LEU A 29 -0.57 7.79 -5.40
CA LEU A 29 0.41 7.73 -4.30
C LEU A 29 1.78 7.23 -4.77
N GLN A 30 1.86 6.25 -5.67
CA GLN A 30 3.14 5.82 -6.27
C GLN A 30 3.84 6.97 -6.98
N ARG A 31 3.07 7.73 -7.78
CA ARG A 31 3.61 8.86 -8.53
C ARG A 31 4.11 9.98 -7.60
N SER A 32 3.54 10.10 -6.40
CA SER A 32 3.97 11.09 -5.41
C SER A 32 5.34 10.78 -4.82
N ARG A 33 5.85 9.54 -4.86
CA ARG A 33 7.13 9.10 -4.24
C ARG A 33 7.28 9.42 -2.74
N HIS A 34 6.19 9.75 -2.04
CA HIS A 34 6.21 10.02 -0.61
C HIS A 34 5.80 8.76 0.17
N PRO A 35 6.42 8.48 1.33
CA PRO A 35 6.04 7.35 2.17
C PRO A 35 4.61 7.58 2.72
N VAL A 36 3.70 6.67 2.39
CA VAL A 36 2.30 6.74 2.83
C VAL A 36 2.13 5.90 4.08
N ARG A 37 1.65 6.52 5.16
CA ARG A 37 1.30 5.81 6.40
C ARG A 37 -0.17 5.44 6.36
N VAL A 38 -0.46 4.14 6.29
CA VAL A 38 -1.82 3.63 6.34
C VAL A 38 -2.06 2.88 7.65
N PRO A 39 -3.24 3.03 8.27
CA PRO A 39 -3.59 2.24 9.45
C PRO A 39 -3.87 0.78 9.03
N CYS A 40 -3.37 -0.17 9.81
CA CYS A 40 -3.75 -1.57 9.67
C CYS A 40 -5.25 -1.73 9.96
N PRO A 41 -6.02 -2.42 9.10
CA PRO A 41 -7.46 -2.60 9.31
C PRO A 41 -7.81 -3.45 10.54
N ARG A 42 -6.85 -4.22 11.08
CA ARG A 42 -7.09 -5.12 12.21
C ARG A 42 -6.66 -4.54 13.57
N CYS A 43 -5.58 -3.77 13.61
CA CYS A 43 -5.01 -3.27 14.87
C CYS A 43 -4.80 -1.75 14.89
N HIS A 44 -5.16 -1.06 13.81
CA HIS A 44 -4.95 0.38 13.61
C HIS A 44 -3.50 0.88 13.78
N SER A 45 -2.52 -0.03 13.88
CA SER A 45 -1.11 0.34 13.87
C SER A 45 -0.73 0.96 12.54
N LYS A 46 0.13 1.98 12.58
CA LYS A 46 0.61 2.67 11.38
C LYS A 46 1.58 1.75 10.65
N VAL A 47 1.28 1.46 9.39
CA VAL A 47 2.14 0.68 8.50
C VAL A 47 2.57 1.59 7.36
N ILE A 48 3.85 1.53 7.03
CA ILE A 48 4.41 2.29 5.91
C ILE A 48 4.13 1.47 4.67
N MET A 49 3.46 2.10 3.72
CA MET A 49 3.33 1.60 2.37
C MET A 49 4.61 1.99 1.63
N ASP A 50 5.49 1.03 1.44
CA ASP A 50 6.67 1.20 0.58
C ASP A 50 6.23 1.07 -0.87
N ILE A 51 6.28 2.19 -1.58
CA ILE A 51 5.80 2.28 -2.96
C ILE A 51 6.96 2.16 -3.95
N ASN A 52 7.99 1.39 -3.58
CA ASN A 52 9.31 1.48 -4.20
C ASN A 52 9.65 0.35 -5.18
N GLU A 53 8.72 -0.53 -5.55
CA GLU A 53 9.02 -1.63 -6.47
C GLU A 53 8.08 -1.62 -7.67
N ALA A 54 8.42 -0.75 -8.61
CA ALA A 54 8.13 -0.92 -10.03
C ALA A 54 9.40 -0.47 -10.79
N VAL A 55 10.42 -1.34 -10.79
CA VAL A 55 11.50 -1.34 -11.78
C VAL A 55 11.23 -2.51 -12.71
#